data_AF-A0A086Q4L8-F1
#
_entry.id   AF-A0A086Q4L8-F1
#
_cell.length_a   1.000
_cell.length_b   1.000
_cell.length_c   1.000
_cell.angle_alpha   90.00
_cell.angle_beta   90.00
_cell.angle_gamma   90.00
#
_symmetry.space_group_name_H-M   'P 1'
#
loop_
_entity.id
_entity.type
_entity.pdbx_description
1 polymer ?
#
loop_
_entity_poly.entity_id
_entity_poly.type
_entity_poly.pdbx_seq_one_letter_code
_entity_poly.pdbx_strand_id
1 'polypeptide(L)'
;ITRGFLLRRVATLVFDNLDSFKPKQLASVLNSLTLLRFLTVENGEELFSCLSGSLSELPAASIAEILEALTILNFPRPEVVRTCLDLLAEKNGLISQGSWVRDHMIIAAHAVIQFQLYDKNPVVKPLLEELFRSRVNSSRTQHRVEEVIHALDLEKASPRVDVPPYWRAMIDQANREEQARLEHSGLQNELTLVLDSLRGKFQLQIQKNQQAGPYSVQFLDDETKICIEIDYPCCRTPHIIKARHLKQLGYHYLLVDCWQWRRLRSEAEQTVFLKQLLSGPLLEVGRLEGVEPDN
;
A
#
# COMPACT_ATOMS: atom_id res chain seq x y z
N ILE A 1 -7.68 10.91 -18.05
CA ILE A 1 -6.61 11.92 -18.32
C ILE A 1 -6.92 13.29 -17.68
N THR A 2 -8.16 13.81 -17.75
CA THR A 2 -8.56 15.13 -17.22
C THR A 2 -8.37 15.33 -15.72
N ARG A 3 -8.53 14.29 -14.88
CA ARG A 3 -8.36 14.41 -13.42
C ARG A 3 -6.90 14.63 -12.98
N GLY A 4 -5.91 14.05 -13.67
CA GLY A 4 -4.50 14.17 -13.29
C GLY A 4 -3.90 15.57 -13.51
N PHE A 5 -4.38 16.31 -14.51
CA PHE A 5 -3.97 17.71 -14.70
C PHE A 5 -4.49 18.61 -13.59
N LEU A 6 -5.78 18.46 -13.22
CA LEU A 6 -6.36 19.21 -12.11
C LEU A 6 -5.65 18.89 -10.79
N LEU A 7 -5.36 17.61 -10.52
CA LEU A 7 -4.60 17.21 -9.33
C LEU A 7 -3.21 17.84 -9.29
N ARG A 8 -2.49 17.90 -10.43
CA ARG A 8 -1.19 18.60 -10.50
C ARG A 8 -1.33 20.07 -10.10
N ARG A 9 -2.28 20.77 -10.70
CA ARG A 9 -2.48 22.20 -10.44
C ARG A 9 -2.91 22.46 -9.00
N VAL A 10 -3.77 21.62 -8.44
CA VAL A 10 -4.18 21.70 -7.02
C VAL A 10 -3.00 21.43 -6.10
N ALA A 11 -2.20 20.39 -6.38
CA ALA A 11 -1.01 20.11 -5.59
C ALA A 11 -0.01 21.27 -5.63
N THR A 12 0.30 21.80 -6.82
CA THR A 12 1.18 22.98 -6.94
C THR A 12 0.68 24.15 -6.10
N LEU A 13 -0.61 24.49 -6.18
CA LEU A 13 -1.18 25.56 -5.37
C LEU A 13 -1.09 25.30 -3.86
N VAL A 14 -1.22 24.04 -3.43
CA VAL A 14 -1.05 23.66 -2.03
C VAL A 14 0.40 23.89 -1.59
N PHE A 15 1.37 23.38 -2.35
CA PHE A 15 2.80 23.51 -2.03
C PHE A 15 3.29 24.96 -2.06
N ASP A 16 2.78 25.77 -2.99
CA ASP A 16 3.10 27.20 -3.06
C ASP A 16 2.55 28.01 -1.86
N ASN A 17 1.62 27.44 -1.08
CA ASN A 17 0.91 28.16 -0.02
C ASN A 17 0.84 27.38 1.31
N LEU A 18 1.82 26.50 1.59
CA LEU A 18 1.81 25.64 2.79
C LEU A 18 1.60 26.44 4.09
N ASP A 19 2.25 27.60 4.21
CA ASP A 19 2.17 28.47 5.38
C ASP A 19 0.78 29.08 5.62
N SER A 20 -0.11 29.04 4.61
CA SER A 20 -1.48 29.55 4.73
C SER A 20 -2.46 28.56 5.35
N PHE A 21 -2.07 27.29 5.48
CA PHE A 21 -2.95 26.25 5.99
C PHE A 21 -2.81 26.07 7.50
N LYS A 22 -3.95 25.87 8.18
CA LYS A 22 -3.94 25.42 9.57
C LYS A 22 -3.42 23.97 9.66
N PRO A 23 -2.81 23.55 10.78
CA PRO A 23 -2.29 22.18 10.93
C PRO A 23 -3.31 21.08 10.61
N LYS A 24 -4.57 21.23 11.04
CA LYS A 24 -5.64 20.28 10.72
C LYS A 24 -5.92 20.17 9.21
N GLN A 25 -5.81 21.28 8.47
CA GLN A 25 -6.01 21.29 7.03
C GLN A 25 -4.84 20.62 6.32
N LEU A 26 -3.61 20.89 6.77
CA LEU A 26 -2.41 20.22 6.25
C LEU A 26 -2.47 18.69 6.45
N ALA A 27 -2.94 18.21 7.61
CA ALA A 27 -3.13 16.78 7.87
C ALA A 27 -4.10 16.14 6.85
N SER A 28 -5.22 16.81 6.58
CA SER A 28 -6.21 16.35 5.60
C SER A 28 -5.70 16.39 4.16
N VAL A 29 -4.91 17.43 3.80
CA VAL A 29 -4.25 17.56 2.50
C VAL A 29 -3.23 16.45 2.30
N LEU A 30 -2.36 16.21 3.28
CA LEU A 30 -1.38 15.13 3.28
C LEU A 30 -2.07 13.78 3.04
N ASN A 31 -3.11 13.46 3.82
CA ASN A 31 -3.83 12.20 3.64
C ASN A 31 -4.54 12.11 2.28
N SER A 32 -5.23 13.17 1.86
CA SER A 32 -6.00 13.17 0.60
C SER A 32 -5.11 12.99 -0.63
N LEU A 33 -3.99 13.71 -0.71
CA LEU A 33 -3.06 13.59 -1.84
C LEU A 33 -2.32 12.26 -1.83
N THR A 34 -2.03 11.71 -0.64
CA THR A 34 -1.44 10.38 -0.48
C THR A 34 -2.39 9.26 -0.92
N LEU A 35 -3.65 9.32 -0.50
CA LEU A 35 -4.68 8.37 -0.93
C LEU A 35 -4.89 8.39 -2.44
N LEU A 36 -4.65 9.54 -3.07
CA LEU A 36 -4.68 9.68 -4.52
C LEU A 36 -3.40 9.19 -5.23
N ARG A 37 -2.41 8.63 -4.51
CA ARG A 37 -1.08 8.24 -5.03
C ARG A 37 -0.36 9.36 -5.77
N PHE A 38 -0.54 10.58 -5.27
CA PHE A 38 -0.08 11.78 -5.96
C PHE A 38 1.14 12.44 -5.34
N LEU A 39 1.46 12.07 -4.10
CA LEU A 39 2.66 12.51 -3.42
C LEU A 39 3.80 11.51 -3.64
N THR A 40 4.99 12.03 -3.88
CA THR A 40 6.23 11.28 -3.67
C THR A 40 6.58 11.30 -2.18
N VAL A 41 7.60 10.54 -1.79
CA VAL A 41 8.10 10.54 -0.40
C VAL A 41 8.58 11.94 -0.01
N GLU A 42 9.33 12.62 -0.88
CA GLU A 42 9.90 13.95 -0.65
C GLU A 42 8.79 14.98 -0.38
N ASN A 43 7.74 14.98 -1.21
CA ASN A 43 6.56 15.82 -1.02
C ASN A 43 5.86 15.54 0.32
N GLY A 44 5.82 14.26 0.73
CA GLY A 44 5.31 13.84 2.02
C GLY A 44 6.16 14.33 3.19
N GLU A 45 7.49 14.31 3.05
CA GLU A 45 8.42 14.82 4.05
C GLU A 45 8.29 16.34 4.24
N GLU A 46 8.17 17.08 3.15
CA GLU A 46 7.95 18.53 3.16
C GLU A 46 6.66 18.87 3.91
N LEU A 47 5.52 18.27 3.52
CA LEU A 47 4.24 18.47 4.21
C LEU A 47 4.29 18.08 5.68
N PHE A 48 4.94 16.95 6.01
CA PHE A 48 5.09 16.50 7.39
C PHE A 48 5.96 17.47 8.21
N SER A 49 6.99 18.07 7.61
CA SER A 49 7.86 19.04 8.30
C SER A 49 7.06 20.24 8.82
N CYS A 50 6.12 20.75 8.02
CA CYS A 50 5.21 21.84 8.42
C CYS A 50 4.23 21.44 9.53
N LEU A 51 3.93 20.15 9.67
CA LEU A 51 3.03 19.61 10.70
C LEU A 51 3.74 19.25 12.01
N SER A 52 5.03 18.92 11.93
CA SER A 52 5.78 18.28 13.02
C SER A 52 5.75 19.05 14.34
N GLY A 53 5.79 20.39 14.29
CA GLY A 53 5.73 21.26 15.47
C GLY A 53 4.37 21.33 16.18
N SER A 54 3.28 20.86 15.54
CA SER A 54 1.90 20.98 16.06
C SER A 54 1.22 19.63 16.28
N LEU A 55 1.94 18.50 16.18
CA LEU A 55 1.35 17.17 16.29
C LEU A 55 0.64 16.94 17.64
N SER A 56 1.21 17.41 18.74
CA SER A 56 0.63 17.25 20.08
C SER A 56 -0.72 17.98 20.22
N GLU A 57 -0.96 19.05 19.47
CA GLU A 57 -2.18 19.86 19.52
C GLU A 57 -3.32 19.31 18.64
N LEU A 58 -2.99 18.44 17.68
CA LEU A 58 -3.97 17.90 16.74
C LEU A 58 -4.94 16.90 17.41
N PRO A 59 -6.20 16.82 16.95
CA PRO A 59 -7.12 15.79 17.43
C PRO A 59 -6.72 14.39 16.94
N ALA A 60 -7.20 13.34 17.62
CA ALA A 60 -6.90 11.94 17.30
C ALA A 60 -7.16 11.59 15.81
N ALA A 61 -8.26 12.11 15.25
CA ALA A 61 -8.61 11.88 13.85
C ALA A 61 -7.53 12.41 12.88
N SER A 62 -6.96 13.59 13.13
CA SER A 62 -5.90 14.14 12.29
C SER A 62 -4.58 13.39 12.46
N ILE A 63 -4.29 12.86 13.65
CA ILE A 63 -3.14 11.97 13.85
C ILE A 63 -3.33 10.66 13.08
N ALA A 64 -4.53 10.08 13.08
CA ALA A 64 -4.84 8.90 12.29
C ALA A 64 -4.70 9.16 10.77
N GLU A 65 -5.16 10.32 10.28
CA GLU A 65 -4.96 10.74 8.88
C GLU A 65 -3.48 10.85 8.51
N ILE A 66 -2.66 11.46 9.37
CA ILE A 66 -1.21 11.55 9.17
C ILE A 66 -0.59 10.16 9.17
N LEU A 67 -0.95 9.31 10.14
CA LEU A 67 -0.44 7.95 10.23
C LEU A 67 -0.79 7.10 9.01
N GLU A 68 -2.03 7.20 8.50
CA GLU A 68 -2.46 6.55 7.25
C GLU A 68 -1.58 7.03 6.07
N ALA A 69 -1.35 8.34 5.97
CA ALA A 69 -0.53 8.91 4.91
C ALA A 69 0.92 8.43 4.96
N LEU A 70 1.56 8.50 6.14
CA LEU A 70 2.94 8.04 6.32
C LEU A 70 3.08 6.54 6.00
N THR A 71 2.06 5.76 6.32
CA THR A 71 2.04 4.32 6.01
C THR A 71 1.91 4.06 4.52
N ILE A 72 1.01 4.75 3.82
CA ILE A 72 0.87 4.62 2.36
C ILE A 72 2.15 5.06 1.62
N LEU A 73 2.80 6.13 2.09
CA LEU A 73 4.06 6.60 1.54
C LEU A 73 5.26 5.68 1.84
N ASN A 74 5.07 4.66 2.67
CA ASN A 74 6.16 3.83 3.21
C ASN A 74 7.30 4.72 3.75
N PHE A 75 6.93 5.66 4.61
CA PHE A 75 7.79 6.75 5.04
C PHE A 75 9.16 6.25 5.55
N PRO A 76 10.28 6.85 5.12
CA PRO A 76 11.62 6.30 5.36
C PRO A 76 12.10 6.39 6.81
N ARG A 77 11.31 7.04 7.69
CA ARG A 77 11.62 7.30 9.10
C ARG A 77 10.62 6.59 10.04
N PRO A 78 10.82 5.31 10.39
CA PRO A 78 9.90 4.55 11.24
C PRO A 78 9.71 5.13 12.65
N GLU A 79 10.66 5.91 13.15
CA GLU A 79 10.56 6.64 14.42
C GLU A 79 9.48 7.72 14.41
N VAL A 80 9.26 8.35 13.26
CA VAL A 80 8.17 9.32 13.06
C VAL A 80 6.83 8.61 13.12
N VAL A 81 6.71 7.47 12.44
CA VAL A 81 5.50 6.64 12.45
C VAL A 81 5.19 6.17 13.88
N ARG A 82 6.22 5.73 14.62
CA ARG A 82 6.06 5.36 16.04
C ARG A 82 5.55 6.54 16.88
N THR A 83 6.08 7.74 16.66
CA THR A 83 5.62 8.95 17.37
C THR A 83 4.14 9.21 17.10
N CYS A 84 3.68 9.09 15.85
CA CYS A 84 2.27 9.23 15.52
C CYS A 84 1.40 8.13 16.15
N LEU A 85 1.89 6.89 16.21
CA LEU A 85 1.20 5.78 16.91
C LEU A 85 1.04 6.07 18.41
N ASP A 86 2.10 6.53 19.07
CA ASP A 86 2.09 6.83 20.50
C ASP A 86 1.15 8.00 20.82
N LEU A 87 1.19 9.08 20.02
CA LEU A 87 0.26 10.21 20.14
C LEU A 87 -1.19 9.80 19.88
N LEU A 88 -1.43 8.91 18.90
CA LEU A 88 -2.76 8.38 18.64
C LEU A 88 -3.26 7.59 19.85
N ALA A 89 -2.40 6.76 20.44
CA ALA A 89 -2.74 5.98 21.61
C ALA A 89 -3.02 6.86 22.84
N GLU A 90 -2.20 7.87 23.09
CA GLU A 90 -2.42 8.85 24.15
C GLU A 90 -3.80 9.54 24.01
N LYS A 91 -4.13 10.00 22.80
CA LYS A 91 -5.37 10.74 22.53
C LYS A 91 -6.62 9.87 22.57
N ASN A 92 -6.53 8.59 22.22
CA ASN A 92 -7.66 7.67 22.33
C ASN A 92 -7.74 7.03 23.73
N GLY A 93 -6.69 7.08 24.55
CA GLY A 93 -6.67 6.47 25.88
C GLY A 93 -6.50 4.95 25.86
N LEU A 94 -6.82 4.28 26.97
CA LEU A 94 -6.67 2.84 27.10
C LEU A 94 -7.67 2.08 26.23
N ILE A 95 -7.20 1.11 25.44
CA ILE A 95 -8.05 0.31 24.54
C ILE A 95 -9.17 -0.41 25.30
N SER A 96 -8.90 -0.88 26.52
CA SER A 96 -9.88 -1.54 27.38
C SER A 96 -11.05 -0.65 27.79
N GLN A 97 -10.95 0.67 27.62
CA GLN A 97 -12.03 1.62 27.91
C GLN A 97 -13.00 1.81 26.73
N GLY A 98 -12.73 1.19 25.57
CA GLY A 98 -13.63 1.21 24.41
C GLY A 98 -13.74 2.57 23.69
N SER A 99 -12.84 3.51 23.98
CA SER A 99 -12.80 4.86 23.44
C SER A 99 -12.22 4.95 22.03
N TRP A 100 -11.56 3.89 21.55
CA TRP A 100 -10.91 3.88 20.24
C TRP A 100 -11.92 3.79 19.11
N VAL A 101 -11.82 4.75 18.18
CA VAL A 101 -12.52 4.65 16.90
C VAL A 101 -11.91 3.50 16.10
N ARG A 102 -12.76 2.64 15.53
CA ARG A 102 -12.29 1.44 14.81
C ARG A 102 -11.34 1.73 13.67
N ASP A 103 -11.62 2.75 12.85
CA ASP A 103 -10.73 3.05 11.73
C ASP A 103 -9.33 3.45 12.23
N HIS A 104 -9.24 4.12 13.39
CA HIS A 104 -7.95 4.39 14.05
C HIS A 104 -7.24 3.08 14.44
N MET A 105 -7.98 2.08 14.96
CA MET A 105 -7.41 0.77 15.27
C MET A 105 -6.87 0.07 14.02
N ILE A 106 -7.59 0.11 12.91
CA ILE A 106 -7.16 -0.52 11.65
C ILE A 106 -5.93 0.19 11.06
N ILE A 107 -5.94 1.54 11.05
CA ILE A 107 -4.78 2.33 10.60
C ILE A 107 -3.56 2.03 11.47
N ALA A 108 -3.72 2.00 12.79
CA ALA A 108 -2.64 1.70 13.71
C ALA A 108 -2.11 0.27 13.54
N ALA A 109 -2.99 -0.72 13.43
CA ALA A 109 -2.61 -2.13 13.21
C ALA A 109 -1.81 -2.28 11.91
N HIS A 110 -2.28 -1.68 10.83
CA HIS A 110 -1.62 -1.72 9.53
C HIS A 110 -0.25 -1.05 9.57
N ALA A 111 -0.12 0.13 10.18
CA ALA A 111 1.15 0.82 10.35
C ALA A 111 2.15 0.00 11.17
N VAL A 112 1.72 -0.59 12.29
CA VAL A 112 2.58 -1.43 13.13
C VAL A 112 3.13 -2.61 12.34
N ILE A 113 2.29 -3.26 11.55
CA ILE A 113 2.65 -4.43 10.75
C ILE A 113 3.58 -4.05 9.59
N GLN A 114 3.26 -2.98 8.86
CA GLN A 114 4.06 -2.55 7.71
C GLN A 114 5.48 -2.16 8.16
N PHE A 115 5.61 -1.38 9.24
CA PHE A 115 6.90 -0.93 9.78
C PHE A 115 7.53 -1.89 10.79
N GLN A 116 6.94 -3.07 11.00
CA GLN A 116 7.44 -4.11 11.92
C GLN A 116 7.71 -3.58 13.34
N LEU A 117 6.79 -2.76 13.87
CA LEU A 117 6.90 -2.09 15.18
C LEU A 117 6.39 -2.96 16.35
N TYR A 118 6.32 -4.27 16.14
CA TYR A 118 5.79 -5.29 17.03
C TYR A 118 6.35 -5.26 18.47
N ASP A 119 7.67 -5.27 18.60
CA ASP A 119 8.34 -5.51 19.88
C ASP A 119 8.58 -4.22 20.68
N LYS A 120 8.03 -3.09 20.23
CA LYS A 120 8.35 -1.76 20.76
C LYS A 120 7.16 -0.95 21.23
N ASN A 121 5.95 -1.50 21.19
CA ASN A 121 4.77 -0.75 21.60
C ASN A 121 3.75 -1.63 22.38
N PRO A 122 3.53 -1.38 23.68
CA PRO A 122 2.63 -2.16 24.53
C PRO A 122 1.16 -2.11 24.07
N VAL A 123 0.81 -1.14 23.23
CA VAL A 123 -0.54 -0.95 22.68
C VAL A 123 -0.88 -1.99 21.61
N VAL A 124 0.11 -2.62 20.96
CA VAL A 124 -0.08 -3.47 19.77
C VAL A 124 -0.94 -4.69 20.06
N LYS A 125 -0.63 -5.45 21.12
CA LYS A 125 -1.38 -6.67 21.44
C LYS A 125 -2.84 -6.36 21.82
N PRO A 126 -3.12 -5.46 22.78
CA PRO A 126 -4.50 -5.11 23.09
C PRO A 126 -5.27 -4.56 21.88
N LEU A 127 -4.60 -3.84 20.99
CA LEU A 127 -5.21 -3.24 19.80
C LEU A 127 -5.69 -4.30 18.82
N LEU A 128 -4.84 -5.27 18.50
CA LEU A 128 -5.18 -6.36 17.60
C LEU A 128 -6.26 -7.27 18.21
N GLU A 129 -6.17 -7.59 19.50
CA GLU A 129 -7.19 -8.38 20.19
C GLU A 129 -8.57 -7.70 20.18
N GLU A 130 -8.63 -6.40 20.45
CA GLU A 130 -9.90 -5.65 20.41
C GLU A 130 -10.43 -5.51 18.99
N LEU A 131 -9.56 -5.26 18.01
CA LEU A 131 -9.93 -5.18 16.59
C LEU A 131 -10.68 -6.45 16.16
N PHE A 132 -10.08 -7.62 16.42
CA PHE A 132 -10.63 -8.92 16.01
C PHE A 132 -11.76 -9.42 16.91
N ARG A 133 -11.94 -8.90 18.12
CA ARG A 133 -13.13 -9.14 18.96
C ARG A 133 -14.37 -8.47 18.37
N SER A 134 -14.19 -7.33 17.71
CA SER A 134 -15.27 -6.49 17.24
C SER A 134 -15.86 -6.99 15.90
N ARG A 135 -17.17 -6.79 15.65
CA ARG A 135 -17.84 -7.21 14.40
C ARG A 135 -17.35 -6.40 13.21
N VAL A 136 -17.16 -6.98 12.03
CA VAL A 136 -16.74 -6.25 10.80
C VAL A 136 -17.70 -5.10 10.45
N ASN A 137 -17.18 -3.94 10.02
CA ASN A 137 -17.98 -2.97 9.27
C ASN A 137 -17.17 -2.24 8.18
N SER A 138 -17.80 -2.02 7.03
CA SER A 138 -17.32 -1.31 5.83
C SER A 138 -16.33 -2.03 4.93
N SER A 139 -16.51 -1.86 3.61
CA SER A 139 -15.61 -2.36 2.57
C SER A 139 -14.29 -1.59 2.47
N ARG A 140 -14.29 -0.31 2.86
CA ARG A 140 -13.15 0.61 2.67
C ARG A 140 -11.88 0.23 3.44
N THR A 141 -12.00 -0.62 4.47
CA THR A 141 -10.90 -1.01 5.35
C THR A 141 -10.40 -2.44 5.09
N GLN A 142 -11.03 -3.17 4.17
CA GLN A 142 -10.78 -4.59 3.94
C GLN A 142 -9.34 -4.89 3.53
N HIS A 143 -8.77 -4.14 2.58
CA HIS A 143 -7.37 -4.30 2.14
C HIS A 143 -6.36 -4.19 3.29
N ARG A 144 -6.56 -3.23 4.21
CA ARG A 144 -5.68 -3.07 5.39
C ARG A 144 -5.78 -4.28 6.31
N VAL A 145 -6.99 -4.74 6.57
CA VAL A 145 -7.23 -5.89 7.45
C VAL A 145 -6.70 -7.18 6.83
N GLU A 146 -6.84 -7.38 5.52
CA GLU A 146 -6.24 -8.49 4.79
C GLU A 146 -4.72 -8.54 5.02
N GLU A 147 -4.01 -7.44 4.79
CA GLU A 147 -2.55 -7.40 5.00
C GLU A 147 -2.16 -7.66 6.46
N VAL A 148 -2.94 -7.17 7.43
CA VAL A 148 -2.74 -7.47 8.85
C VAL A 148 -2.91 -8.97 9.13
N ILE A 149 -3.98 -9.60 8.64
CA ILE A 149 -4.23 -11.04 8.85
C ILE A 149 -3.10 -11.87 8.24
N HIS A 150 -2.74 -11.60 6.99
CA HIS A 150 -1.66 -12.33 6.33
C HIS A 150 -0.31 -12.15 7.02
N ALA A 151 -0.01 -10.97 7.56
CA ALA A 151 1.22 -10.75 8.31
C ALA A 151 1.24 -11.52 9.65
N LEU A 152 0.12 -11.59 10.36
CA LEU A 152 0.02 -12.41 11.57
C LEU A 152 0.26 -13.90 11.29
N ASP A 153 -0.22 -14.39 10.14
CA ASP A 153 -0.05 -15.78 9.73
C ASP A 153 1.39 -16.07 9.21
N LEU A 154 1.98 -15.16 8.42
CA LEU A 154 3.27 -15.39 7.74
C LEU A 154 4.50 -14.93 8.51
N GLU A 155 4.46 -13.75 9.12
CA GLU A 155 5.63 -13.19 9.81
C GLU A 155 5.86 -13.86 11.17
N LYS A 156 4.89 -14.64 11.66
CA LYS A 156 4.88 -15.25 12.99
C LYS A 156 5.28 -14.26 14.09
N ALA A 157 5.00 -12.98 13.86
CA ALA A 157 5.42 -11.89 14.72
C ALA A 157 4.67 -11.95 16.06
N SER A 158 5.36 -11.61 17.14
CA SER A 158 4.72 -11.32 18.42
C SER A 158 3.93 -10.01 18.25
N PRO A 159 2.71 -9.86 18.77
CA PRO A 159 1.96 -10.79 19.60
C PRO A 159 1.16 -11.81 18.79
N ARG A 160 1.04 -13.04 19.31
CA ARG A 160 0.08 -14.02 18.80
C ARG A 160 -1.33 -13.56 19.15
N VAL A 161 -2.14 -13.33 18.13
CA VAL A 161 -3.54 -12.92 18.23
C VAL A 161 -4.37 -13.85 17.36
N ASP A 162 -5.41 -14.43 17.94
CA ASP A 162 -6.32 -15.30 17.19
C ASP A 162 -7.23 -14.47 16.30
N VAL A 163 -7.16 -14.71 14.99
CA VAL A 163 -8.07 -14.12 14.01
C VAL A 163 -9.29 -15.04 13.86
N PRO A 164 -10.51 -14.58 14.17
CA PRO A 164 -11.71 -15.39 14.01
C PRO A 164 -11.99 -15.79 12.55
N PRO A 165 -12.59 -16.96 12.29
CA PRO A 165 -12.88 -17.43 10.92
C PRO A 165 -13.75 -16.47 10.10
N TYR A 166 -14.67 -15.74 10.74
CA TYR A 166 -15.56 -14.81 10.05
C TYR A 166 -14.82 -13.61 9.44
N TRP A 167 -13.67 -13.21 9.98
CA TRP A 167 -12.82 -12.17 9.38
C TRP A 167 -12.19 -12.68 8.08
N ARG A 168 -11.66 -13.92 8.08
CA ARG A 168 -11.08 -14.55 6.89
C ARG A 168 -12.11 -14.72 5.78
N ALA A 169 -13.29 -15.27 6.11
CA ALA A 169 -14.38 -15.44 5.14
C ALA A 169 -14.83 -14.10 4.51
N MET A 170 -14.78 -13.01 5.28
CA MET A 170 -15.12 -11.68 4.79
C MET A 170 -14.05 -11.13 3.84
N ILE A 171 -12.76 -11.31 4.15
CA ILE A 171 -11.66 -10.97 3.23
C ILE A 171 -11.75 -11.78 1.93
N ASP A 172 -12.03 -13.08 2.01
CA ASP A 172 -12.19 -13.93 0.83
C ASP A 172 -13.37 -13.49 -0.06
N GLN A 173 -14.45 -13.00 0.56
CA GLN A 173 -15.58 -12.43 -0.19
C GLN A 173 -15.21 -11.09 -0.84
N ALA A 174 -14.54 -10.21 -0.10
CA ALA A 174 -14.08 -8.90 -0.60
C ALA A 174 -13.11 -9.06 -1.78
N ASN A 175 -12.17 -9.99 -1.68
CA ASN A 175 -11.20 -10.28 -2.74
C ASN A 175 -11.89 -10.78 -4.01
N ARG A 176 -12.89 -11.65 -3.89
CA ARG A 176 -13.68 -12.11 -5.05
C ARG A 176 -14.47 -10.99 -5.71
N GLU A 177 -15.09 -10.11 -4.92
CA GLU A 177 -15.81 -8.94 -5.44
C GLU A 177 -14.87 -7.95 -6.13
N GLU A 178 -13.69 -7.72 -5.56
CA GLU A 178 -12.68 -6.84 -6.13
C GLU A 178 -12.11 -7.40 -7.44
N GLN A 179 -11.78 -8.70 -7.48
CA GLN A 179 -11.36 -9.37 -8.71
C GLN A 179 -12.39 -9.22 -9.83
N ALA A 180 -13.66 -9.49 -9.55
CA ALA A 180 -14.74 -9.36 -10.53
C ALA A 180 -14.89 -7.91 -11.04
N ARG A 181 -14.65 -6.93 -10.18
CA ARG A 181 -14.63 -5.51 -10.54
C ARG A 181 -13.43 -5.16 -11.44
N LEU A 182 -12.25 -5.67 -11.11
CA LEU A 182 -11.01 -5.39 -11.84
C LEU A 182 -11.00 -6.05 -13.22
N GLU A 183 -11.61 -7.22 -13.40
CA GLU A 183 -11.72 -7.89 -14.71
C GLU A 183 -12.32 -6.99 -15.82
N HIS A 184 -13.17 -6.03 -15.43
CA HIS A 184 -13.78 -5.07 -16.34
C HIS A 184 -13.03 -3.73 -16.41
N SER A 185 -11.88 -3.62 -15.74
CA SER A 185 -11.02 -2.44 -15.76
C SER A 185 -10.33 -2.29 -17.10
N GLY A 186 -10.59 -1.16 -17.77
CA GLY A 186 -9.88 -0.80 -19.00
C GLY A 186 -8.36 -0.78 -18.82
N LEU A 187 -7.86 -0.42 -17.63
CA LEU A 187 -6.41 -0.40 -17.37
C LEU A 187 -5.80 -1.81 -17.30
N GLN A 188 -6.53 -2.78 -16.71
CA GLN A 188 -6.06 -4.17 -16.67
C GLN A 188 -6.03 -4.78 -18.08
N ASN A 189 -7.02 -4.44 -18.91
CA ASN A 189 -7.07 -4.86 -20.32
C ASN A 189 -5.96 -4.22 -21.15
N GLU A 190 -5.71 -2.92 -20.99
CA GLU A 190 -4.57 -2.22 -21.61
C GLU A 190 -3.24 -2.91 -21.25
N LEU A 191 -2.98 -3.15 -19.96
CA LEU A 191 -1.75 -3.81 -19.52
C LEU A 191 -1.63 -5.25 -20.05
N THR A 192 -2.74 -6.01 -20.09
CA THR A 192 -2.77 -7.36 -20.67
C THR A 192 -2.27 -7.33 -22.12
N LEU A 193 -2.81 -6.44 -22.96
CA LEU A 193 -2.47 -6.39 -24.37
C LEU A 193 -0.98 -6.13 -24.60
N VAL A 194 -0.38 -5.26 -23.79
CA VAL A 194 1.06 -4.96 -23.90
C VAL A 194 1.90 -6.12 -23.37
N LEU A 195 1.50 -6.78 -22.28
CA LEU A 195 2.19 -7.98 -21.79
C LEU A 195 2.15 -9.10 -22.83
N ASP A 196 0.99 -9.33 -23.46
CA ASP A 196 0.81 -10.32 -24.51
C ASP A 196 1.55 -9.95 -25.81
N SER A 197 1.91 -8.68 -26.01
CA SER A 197 2.70 -8.23 -27.17
C SER A 197 4.21 -8.32 -26.96
N LEU A 198 4.69 -8.59 -25.73
CA LEU A 198 6.10 -8.85 -25.46
C LEU A 198 6.58 -10.10 -26.19
N ARG A 199 7.83 -10.08 -26.66
CA ARG A 199 8.45 -11.14 -27.47
C ARG A 199 9.86 -11.46 -26.97
N GLY A 200 10.33 -12.66 -27.31
CA GLY A 200 11.69 -13.11 -27.00
C GLY A 200 11.92 -13.26 -25.49
N LYS A 201 13.09 -12.80 -25.01
CA LYS A 201 13.49 -12.94 -23.59
C LYS A 201 12.54 -12.26 -22.58
N PHE A 202 11.66 -11.37 -23.05
CA PHE A 202 10.65 -10.66 -22.24
C PHE A 202 9.24 -11.27 -22.29
N GLN A 203 9.03 -12.34 -23.08
CA GLN A 203 7.73 -12.99 -23.15
C GLN A 203 7.44 -13.74 -21.84
N LEU A 204 6.24 -13.56 -21.31
CA LEU A 204 5.77 -14.19 -20.07
C LEU A 204 4.53 -15.05 -20.37
N GLN A 205 4.33 -16.13 -19.62
CA GLN A 205 3.11 -16.95 -19.69
C GLN A 205 2.10 -16.45 -18.65
N ILE A 206 1.56 -15.26 -18.92
CA ILE A 206 0.70 -14.55 -17.97
C ILE A 206 -0.64 -15.26 -17.78
N GLN A 207 -0.93 -15.56 -16.52
CA GLN A 207 -2.24 -15.99 -16.05
C GLN A 207 -2.85 -14.88 -15.19
N LYS A 208 -4.12 -14.56 -15.43
CA LYS A 208 -4.85 -13.50 -14.71
C LYS A 208 -5.48 -14.01 -13.43
N ASN A 209 -5.58 -13.16 -12.42
CA ASN A 209 -6.32 -13.38 -11.18
C ASN A 209 -5.96 -14.72 -10.49
N GLN A 210 -4.66 -15.00 -10.38
CA GLN A 210 -4.14 -16.23 -9.82
C GLN A 210 -3.77 -16.09 -8.35
N GLN A 211 -3.63 -17.22 -7.66
CA GLN A 211 -3.08 -17.26 -6.30
C GLN A 211 -1.55 -17.37 -6.35
N ALA A 212 -0.86 -16.53 -5.59
CA ALA A 212 0.57 -16.59 -5.31
C ALA A 212 0.77 -16.67 -3.79
N GLY A 213 1.01 -17.87 -3.27
CA GLY A 213 0.95 -18.11 -1.83
C GLY A 213 -0.45 -17.81 -1.26
N PRO A 214 -0.57 -17.03 -0.17
CA PRO A 214 -1.87 -16.66 0.40
C PRO A 214 -2.52 -15.46 -0.29
N TYR A 215 -1.88 -14.87 -1.30
CA TYR A 215 -2.38 -13.67 -1.95
C TYR A 215 -2.96 -13.96 -3.34
N SER A 216 -4.09 -13.34 -3.64
CA SER A 216 -4.56 -13.18 -5.03
C SER A 216 -3.72 -12.10 -5.73
N VAL A 217 -3.17 -12.37 -6.91
CA VAL A 217 -2.45 -11.39 -7.76
C VAL A 217 -3.15 -11.21 -9.11
N GLN A 218 -3.08 -9.99 -9.66
CA GLN A 218 -3.73 -9.66 -10.94
C GLN A 218 -3.12 -10.41 -12.13
N PHE A 219 -1.80 -10.58 -12.14
CA PHE A 219 -1.07 -11.29 -13.18
C PHE A 219 0.06 -12.13 -12.57
N LEU A 220 0.19 -13.37 -13.03
CA LEU A 220 1.23 -14.30 -12.58
C LEU A 220 1.85 -15.02 -13.78
N ASP A 221 3.17 -15.04 -13.85
CA ASP A 221 3.94 -15.98 -14.66
C ASP A 221 4.53 -17.04 -13.72
N ASP A 222 3.91 -18.23 -13.67
CA ASP A 222 4.30 -19.25 -12.67
C ASP A 222 5.71 -19.81 -12.92
N GLU A 223 6.16 -19.81 -14.17
CA GLU A 223 7.48 -20.31 -14.56
C GLU A 223 8.61 -19.44 -13.99
N THR A 224 8.51 -18.11 -14.12
CA THR A 224 9.50 -17.17 -13.58
C THR A 224 9.16 -16.67 -12.18
N LYS A 225 8.01 -17.07 -11.63
CA LYS A 225 7.47 -16.57 -10.35
C LYS A 225 7.33 -15.04 -10.32
N ILE A 226 7.06 -14.42 -11.47
CA ILE A 226 6.83 -12.97 -11.55
C ILE A 226 5.34 -12.68 -11.33
N CYS A 227 5.04 -11.90 -10.29
CA CYS A 227 3.73 -11.35 -10.00
C CYS A 227 3.68 -9.88 -10.43
N ILE A 228 2.66 -9.49 -11.19
CA ILE A 228 2.46 -8.09 -11.60
C ILE A 228 1.10 -7.62 -11.09
N GLU A 229 1.08 -6.45 -10.45
CA GLU A 229 -0.15 -5.77 -10.04
C GLU A 229 -0.13 -4.30 -10.40
N ILE A 230 -1.32 -3.73 -10.56
CA ILE A 230 -1.49 -2.30 -10.77
C ILE A 230 -1.87 -1.64 -9.44
N ASP A 231 -1.12 -0.61 -9.03
CA ASP A 231 -1.47 0.21 -7.86
C ASP A 231 -2.54 1.23 -8.25
N TYR A 232 -3.75 1.01 -7.74
CA TYR A 232 -4.88 1.92 -7.94
C TYR A 232 -5.06 2.83 -6.72
N PRO A 233 -5.44 4.11 -6.89
CA PRO A 233 -5.79 5.00 -5.78
C PRO A 233 -6.98 4.50 -4.95
N CYS A 234 -7.81 3.60 -5.48
CA CYS A 234 -8.88 2.96 -4.72
C CYS A 234 -8.37 1.91 -3.73
N CYS A 235 -7.19 1.33 -3.97
CA CYS A 235 -6.51 0.43 -3.05
C CYS A 235 -5.85 1.29 -1.96
N ARG A 236 -6.32 1.19 -0.72
CA ARG A 236 -5.81 1.99 0.41
C ARG A 236 -4.51 1.45 1.01
N THR A 237 -3.90 0.47 0.36
CA THR A 237 -2.64 -0.16 0.77
C THR A 237 -1.66 -0.11 -0.40
N PRO A 238 -0.40 0.30 -0.20
CA PRO A 238 0.64 0.32 -1.24
C PRO A 238 1.19 -1.09 -1.57
N HIS A 239 0.54 -2.15 -1.11
CA HIS A 239 0.96 -3.56 -1.27
C HIS A 239 2.37 -3.88 -0.75
N ILE A 240 2.92 -3.07 0.16
CA ILE A 240 4.28 -3.23 0.69
C ILE A 240 4.42 -4.52 1.49
N ILE A 241 3.42 -4.84 2.32
CA ILE A 241 3.39 -6.07 3.11
C ILE A 241 3.29 -7.28 2.18
N LYS A 242 2.37 -7.22 1.21
CA LYS A 242 2.22 -8.26 0.18
C LYS A 242 3.50 -8.49 -0.61
N ALA A 243 4.16 -7.43 -1.07
CA ALA A 243 5.44 -7.51 -1.78
C ALA A 243 6.53 -8.18 -0.94
N ARG A 244 6.64 -7.80 0.34
CA ARG A 244 7.59 -8.40 1.30
C ARG A 244 7.35 -9.90 1.47
N HIS A 245 6.10 -10.31 1.65
CA HIS A 245 5.74 -11.73 1.81
C HIS A 245 5.95 -12.55 0.54
N LEU A 246 5.51 -12.03 -0.61
CA LEU A 246 5.71 -12.72 -1.89
C LEU A 246 7.20 -12.91 -2.19
N LYS A 247 8.04 -11.91 -1.89
CA LYS A 247 9.49 -12.04 -1.97
C LYS A 247 10.04 -13.15 -1.07
N GLN A 248 9.57 -13.26 0.18
CA GLN A 248 9.96 -14.33 1.09
C GLN A 248 9.54 -15.73 0.58
N LEU A 249 8.46 -15.80 -0.19
CA LEU A 249 7.98 -17.01 -0.85
C LEU A 249 8.68 -17.31 -2.18
N GLY A 250 9.66 -16.49 -2.59
CA GLY A 250 10.43 -16.68 -3.82
C GLY A 250 9.79 -16.09 -5.09
N TYR A 251 8.80 -15.22 -4.95
CA TYR A 251 8.20 -14.50 -6.08
C TYR A 251 8.88 -13.14 -6.29
N HIS A 252 8.96 -12.71 -7.55
CA HIS A 252 9.31 -11.34 -7.90
C HIS A 252 8.02 -10.51 -8.02
N TYR A 253 7.80 -9.59 -7.08
CA TYR A 253 6.61 -8.75 -7.08
C TYR A 253 6.87 -7.41 -7.75
N LEU A 254 6.09 -7.11 -8.79
CA LEU A 254 6.20 -5.91 -9.61
C LEU A 254 4.91 -5.10 -9.53
N LEU A 255 5.07 -3.81 -9.22
CA LEU A 255 3.96 -2.88 -9.11
C LEU A 255 4.00 -1.88 -10.27
N VAL A 256 2.89 -1.77 -10.98
CA VAL A 256 2.68 -0.76 -12.02
C VAL A 256 1.89 0.40 -11.40
N ASP A 257 2.55 1.53 -11.17
CA ASP A 257 1.85 2.74 -10.72
C ASP A 257 0.88 3.23 -11.80
N CYS A 258 -0.38 3.41 -11.42
CA CYS A 258 -1.40 3.81 -12.39
C CYS A 258 -1.12 5.19 -13.00
N TRP A 259 -0.51 6.14 -12.26
CA TRP A 259 -0.26 7.48 -12.79
C TRP A 259 0.90 7.48 -13.76
N GLN A 260 1.96 6.72 -13.48
CA GLN A 260 3.07 6.48 -14.37
C GLN A 260 2.58 5.82 -15.65
N TRP A 261 1.79 4.74 -15.55
CA TRP A 261 1.20 4.08 -16.72
C TRP A 261 0.37 5.05 -17.57
N ARG A 262 -0.48 5.86 -16.93
CA ARG A 262 -1.34 6.83 -17.63
C ARG A 262 -0.57 8.02 -18.24
N ARG A 263 0.70 8.23 -17.88
CA ARG A 263 1.57 9.24 -18.50
C ARG A 263 2.16 8.75 -19.82
N LEU A 264 2.30 7.43 -19.98
CA LEU A 264 2.77 6.80 -21.22
C LEU A 264 1.71 7.02 -22.31
N ARG A 265 2.11 7.62 -23.43
CA ARG A 265 1.21 8.08 -24.50
C ARG A 265 1.10 7.12 -25.67
N SER A 266 1.96 6.10 -25.72
CA SER A 266 2.00 5.12 -26.80
C SER A 266 2.28 3.71 -26.28
N GLU A 267 1.90 2.71 -27.06
CA GLU A 267 2.22 1.30 -26.80
C GLU A 267 3.73 1.06 -26.78
N ALA A 268 4.50 1.80 -27.59
CA ALA A 268 5.96 1.73 -27.59
C ALA A 268 6.55 2.17 -26.24
N GLU A 269 6.07 3.29 -25.67
CA GLU A 269 6.49 3.75 -24.34
C GLU A 269 6.09 2.75 -23.24
N GLN A 270 4.88 2.19 -23.33
CA GLN A 270 4.39 1.13 -22.42
C GLN A 270 5.27 -0.12 -22.49
N THR A 271 5.65 -0.54 -23.69
CA THR A 271 6.54 -1.67 -23.93
C THR A 271 7.92 -1.43 -23.31
N VAL A 272 8.50 -0.24 -23.52
CA VAL A 272 9.80 0.12 -22.94
C VAL A 272 9.72 0.11 -21.42
N PHE A 273 8.66 0.69 -20.84
CA PHE A 273 8.43 0.69 -19.40
C PHE A 273 8.34 -0.73 -18.82
N LEU A 274 7.54 -1.62 -19.43
CA LEU A 274 7.44 -3.00 -18.95
C LEU A 274 8.74 -3.76 -19.09
N LYS A 275 9.49 -3.58 -20.18
CA LYS A 275 10.82 -4.20 -20.33
C LYS A 275 11.77 -3.73 -19.23
N GLN A 276 11.79 -2.45 -18.91
CA GLN A 276 12.60 -1.92 -17.81
C GLN A 276 12.18 -2.54 -16.47
N LEU A 277 10.87 -2.60 -16.19
CA LEU A 277 10.32 -3.20 -14.98
C LEU A 277 10.66 -4.69 -14.85
N LEU A 278 10.64 -5.43 -15.96
CA LEU A 278 10.92 -6.87 -16.01
C LEU A 278 12.41 -7.20 -16.04
N SER A 279 13.29 -6.25 -16.40
CA SER A 279 14.70 -6.55 -16.63
C SER A 279 15.39 -7.11 -15.39
N GLY A 280 15.16 -6.52 -14.21
CA GLY A 280 15.74 -7.00 -12.95
C GLY A 280 15.35 -8.46 -12.65
N PRO A 281 14.05 -8.78 -12.52
CA PRO A 281 13.58 -10.15 -12.31
C PRO A 281 14.06 -11.13 -13.39
N LEU A 282 14.02 -10.73 -14.66
CA LEU A 282 14.43 -11.61 -15.76
C LEU A 282 15.94 -11.88 -15.80
N LEU A 283 16.77 -10.95 -15.31
CA LEU A 283 18.19 -11.19 -15.06
C LEU A 283 18.38 -12.17 -13.90
N GLU A 284 17.65 -12.00 -12.80
CA GLU A 284 17.74 -12.85 -11.61
C GLU A 284 17.36 -14.32 -11.92
N VAL A 285 16.37 -14.55 -12.79
CA VAL A 285 16.00 -15.91 -13.25
C VAL A 285 16.84 -16.42 -14.43
N GLY A 286 17.85 -15.67 -14.88
CA GLY A 286 18.76 -16.08 -15.95
C GLY A 286 18.16 -16.07 -17.36
N ARG A 287 17.02 -15.41 -17.58
CA ARG A 287 16.43 -15.23 -18.92
C ARG A 287 17.12 -14.12 -19.71
N LEU A 288 17.65 -13.11 -19.02
CA LEU A 288 18.50 -12.06 -19.60
C LEU A 288 19.96 -12.32 -19.25
N GLU A 289 20.87 -11.94 -20.15
CA GLU A 289 22.31 -11.95 -19.88
C GLU A 289 22.66 -10.63 -19.17
N GLY A 290 23.42 -10.72 -18.07
CA GLY A 290 23.98 -9.54 -17.43
C GLY A 290 24.98 -8.87 -18.40
N VAL A 291 25.02 -7.54 -18.38
CA VAL A 291 26.16 -6.84 -18.98
C VAL A 291 27.36 -7.18 -18.12
N GLU A 292 28.23 -8.09 -18.59
CA GLU A 292 29.55 -8.25 -17.97
C GLU A 292 30.23 -6.89 -17.99
N PRO A 293 30.79 -6.40 -16.86
CA PRO A 293 31.62 -5.21 -16.92
C PRO A 293 32.83 -5.57 -17.79
N ASP A 294 32.96 -4.89 -18.94
CA ASP A 294 34.15 -4.98 -19.78
C ASP A 294 35.40 -4.71 -18.91
N ASN A 295 36.26 -5.73 -18.80
CA ASN A 295 37.58 -5.64 -18.15
C ASN A 295 38.53 -4.74 -18.94
#